data_AF-T1AA97-F1
#
_entry.id   AF-T1AA97-F1
#
_cell.length_a   1.000
_cell.length_b   1.000
_cell.length_c   1.000
_cell.angle_alpha   90.00
_cell.angle_beta   90.00
_cell.angle_gamma   90.00
#
_symmetry.space_group_name_H-M   'P 1'
#
loop_
_entity.id
_entity.type
_entity.pdbx_description
1 polymer ?
#
loop_
_entity_poly.entity_id
_entity_poly.type
_entity_poly.pdbx_seq_one_letter_code
_entity_poly.pdbx_strand_id
1 'polypeptide(L)'
;TGRFVAEAGVQSTSLLYDIVHHTWWQPMLDLLDLSSSRLGDLVAPGEAVGSLLPGAAQALGLRPGVLVIAGGMDQGAGAVGVGNVVPGLLSESTGGALTVQASIDHPGGDPSGQTPVYVHSAPNTYLYCPVGPTGGMALTWFRDHFGQSELARAEASGGAASAYELLTGLAAD
;
A
#
# COMPACT_ATOMS: atom_id res chain seq x y z
N THR A 1 -9.71 7.95 19.38
CA THR A 1 -10.74 7.22 20.14
C THR A 1 -10.28 6.85 21.55
N GLY A 2 -8.99 6.98 21.88
CA GLY A 2 -8.46 6.52 23.17
C GLY A 2 -8.20 5.01 23.23
N ARG A 3 -8.55 4.27 22.18
CA ARG A 3 -8.25 2.85 22.03
C ARG A 3 -6.89 2.66 21.34
N PHE A 4 -6.13 1.68 21.79
CA PHE A 4 -4.90 1.23 21.16
C PHE A 4 -5.20 -0.04 20.36
N VAL A 5 -5.20 0.08 19.04
CA VAL A 5 -5.62 -0.97 18.11
C VAL A 5 -4.59 -1.13 17.01
N ALA A 6 -4.54 -2.31 16.40
CA ALA A 6 -3.67 -2.67 15.31
C ALA A 6 -4.47 -3.17 14.12
N GLU A 7 -4.34 -2.49 12.98
CA GLU A 7 -5.09 -2.82 11.77
C GLU A 7 -4.42 -3.97 11.01
N ALA A 8 -5.19 -5.01 10.69
CA ALA A 8 -4.70 -6.28 10.13
C ALA A 8 -3.89 -6.17 8.83
N GLY A 9 -4.30 -5.33 7.89
CA GLY A 9 -3.60 -5.06 6.63
C GLY A 9 -2.20 -4.52 6.85
N VAL A 10 -2.05 -3.50 7.70
CA VAL A 10 -0.74 -2.96 8.10
C VAL A 10 0.06 -4.02 8.86
N GLN A 11 -0.56 -4.74 9.82
CA GLN A 11 0.15 -5.75 10.60
C GLN A 11 0.62 -6.95 9.77
N SER A 12 0.05 -7.18 8.58
CA SER A 12 0.55 -8.19 7.64
C SER A 12 2.02 -7.93 7.22
N THR A 13 2.52 -6.70 7.36
CA THR A 13 3.92 -6.34 7.06
C THR A 13 4.88 -6.52 8.25
N SER A 14 4.35 -6.76 9.45
CA SER A 14 5.13 -6.80 10.70
C SER A 14 5.88 -8.11 10.94
N LEU A 15 5.48 -9.17 10.23
CA LEU A 15 5.83 -10.56 10.53
C LEU A 15 5.36 -11.05 11.91
N LEU A 16 4.49 -10.31 12.61
CA LEU A 16 3.91 -10.69 13.90
C LEU A 16 2.47 -11.16 13.78
N TYR A 17 1.88 -11.12 12.59
CA TYR A 17 0.46 -11.37 12.34
C TYR A 17 0.27 -12.58 11.42
N ASP A 18 -0.62 -13.49 11.82
CA ASP A 18 -1.02 -14.63 11.03
C ASP A 18 -2.18 -14.22 10.11
N ILE A 19 -1.88 -14.06 8.83
CA ILE A 19 -2.86 -13.62 7.83
C ILE A 19 -3.94 -14.67 7.55
N VAL A 20 -3.70 -15.96 7.86
CA VAL A 20 -4.65 -17.05 7.61
C VAL A 20 -5.68 -17.14 8.74
N HIS A 21 -5.20 -17.05 9.98
CA HIS A 21 -6.05 -17.15 11.17
C HIS A 21 -6.54 -15.80 11.68
N HIS A 22 -6.02 -14.70 11.12
CA HIS A 22 -6.32 -13.32 11.49
C HIS A 22 -6.05 -12.99 12.96
N THR A 23 -4.97 -13.54 13.51
CA THR A 23 -4.54 -13.35 14.91
C THR A 23 -3.07 -12.95 14.99
N TRP A 24 -2.62 -12.54 16.18
CA TRP A 24 -1.19 -12.42 16.42
C TRP A 24 -0.52 -13.79 16.29
N TRP A 25 0.60 -13.84 15.58
CA TRP A 25 1.33 -15.06 15.27
C TRP A 25 2.19 -15.47 16.47
N GLN A 26 1.60 -16.27 17.36
CA GLN A 26 2.19 -16.66 18.64
C GLN A 26 3.63 -17.22 18.55
N PRO A 27 3.98 -18.08 17.57
CA PRO A 27 5.36 -18.56 17.44
C PRO A 27 6.40 -17.45 17.29
N MET A 28 6.09 -16.38 16.56
CA MET A 28 6.99 -15.24 16.41
C MET A 28 7.03 -14.38 17.67
N LEU A 29 5.89 -14.20 18.32
CA LEU A 29 5.82 -13.49 19.59
C LEU A 29 6.66 -14.18 20.67
N ASP A 30 6.57 -15.51 20.78
CA ASP A 30 7.36 -16.31 21.71
C ASP A 30 8.86 -16.22 21.39
N LEU A 31 9.23 -16.27 20.10
CA LEU A 31 10.61 -16.12 19.64
C LEU A 31 11.22 -14.78 20.07
N LEU A 32 10.41 -13.72 20.08
CA LEU A 32 10.83 -12.36 20.44
C LEU A 32 10.63 -12.01 21.92
N ASP A 33 10.13 -12.95 22.74
CA ASP A 33 9.71 -12.69 24.13
C ASP A 33 8.75 -11.49 24.24
N LEU A 34 7.78 -11.43 23.32
CA LEU A 34 6.85 -10.31 23.15
C LEU A 34 5.42 -10.73 23.49
N SER A 35 4.76 -10.00 24.39
CA SER A 35 3.34 -10.22 24.67
C SER A 35 2.46 -9.44 23.69
N SER A 36 1.44 -10.11 23.13
CA SER A 36 0.40 -9.50 22.30
C SER A 36 -0.35 -8.35 22.99
N SER A 37 -0.40 -8.34 24.33
CA SER A 37 -0.97 -7.24 25.12
C SER A 37 -0.29 -5.88 24.87
N ARG A 38 0.94 -5.89 24.33
CA ARG A 38 1.70 -4.67 23.97
C ARG A 38 1.48 -4.21 22.54
N LEU A 39 0.75 -4.98 21.73
CA LEU A 39 0.58 -4.74 20.30
C LEU A 39 -0.77 -4.11 19.95
N GLY A 40 -1.70 -4.04 20.91
CA GLY A 40 -3.05 -3.52 20.72
C GLY A 40 -4.02 -4.57 20.19
N ASP A 41 -5.31 -4.25 20.29
CA ASP A 41 -6.37 -5.14 19.80
C ASP A 41 -6.39 -5.13 18.27
N LEU A 42 -6.42 -6.30 17.66
CA LEU A 42 -6.54 -6.43 16.21
C LEU A 42 -7.93 -5.97 15.74
N VAL A 43 -7.95 -5.19 14.67
CA VAL A 43 -9.16 -4.72 14.00
C VAL A 43 -9.03 -4.89 12.49
N ALA A 44 -10.17 -5.08 11.81
CA ALA A 44 -10.18 -5.21 10.36
C ALA A 44 -9.99 -3.84 9.68
N PRO A 45 -9.45 -3.80 8.45
CA PRO A 45 -9.44 -2.57 7.66
C PRO A 45 -10.88 -2.08 7.44
N GLY A 46 -11.09 -0.77 7.59
CA GLY A 46 -12.42 -0.18 7.47
C GLY A 46 -13.33 -0.35 8.70
N GLU A 47 -12.87 -0.99 9.78
CA GLU A 47 -13.65 -1.15 11.01
C GLU A 47 -13.76 0.18 11.79
N ALA A 48 -14.93 0.47 12.35
CA ALA A 48 -15.09 1.64 13.22
C ALA A 48 -14.42 1.42 14.59
N VAL A 49 -13.36 2.17 14.89
CA VAL A 49 -12.61 2.06 16.15
C VAL A 49 -13.15 2.95 17.28
N GLY A 50 -14.33 3.56 17.06
CA GLY A 50 -15.00 4.48 17.95
C GLY A 50 -14.96 5.94 17.46
N SER A 51 -15.46 6.87 18.27
CA SER A 51 -15.45 8.30 17.92
C SER A 51 -14.20 9.03 18.43
N LEU A 52 -13.88 10.16 17.78
CA LEU A 52 -12.90 11.10 18.31
C LEU A 52 -13.27 11.50 19.75
N LEU A 53 -12.25 11.59 20.61
CA LEU A 53 -12.41 12.13 21.95
C LEU A 53 -12.79 13.61 21.85
N PRO A 54 -13.59 14.16 22.81
CA PRO A 54 -14.05 15.54 22.74
C PRO A 54 -12.93 16.57 22.52
N GLY A 55 -11.81 16.44 23.24
CA GLY A 55 -10.66 17.33 23.07
C GLY A 55 -9.99 17.24 21.70
N ALA A 56 -9.90 16.04 21.12
CA ALA A 56 -9.35 15.85 19.78
C ALA A 56 -10.28 16.40 18.69
N ALA A 57 -11.59 16.19 18.83
CA ALA A 57 -12.58 16.76 17.91
C ALA A 57 -12.52 18.29 17.93
N GLN A 58 -12.45 18.92 19.11
CA GLN A 58 -12.31 20.36 19.25
C GLN A 58 -11.02 20.89 18.62
N ALA A 59 -9.87 20.25 18.88
CA ALA A 59 -8.58 20.66 18.33
C ALA A 59 -8.54 20.60 16.79
N LEU A 60 -9.25 19.66 16.18
CA LEU A 60 -9.35 19.50 14.73
C LEU A 60 -10.48 20.35 14.10
N GLY A 61 -11.27 21.07 14.90
CA GLY A 61 -12.44 21.81 14.42
C GLY A 61 -13.58 20.93 13.91
N LEU A 62 -13.63 19.67 14.35
CA LEU A 62 -14.61 18.67 13.93
C LEU A 62 -15.77 18.57 14.93
N ARG A 63 -16.94 18.13 14.43
CA ARG A 63 -18.11 17.91 15.27
C ARG A 63 -17.87 16.78 16.28
N PRO A 64 -18.45 16.84 17.50
CA PRO A 64 -18.46 15.71 18.41
C PRO A 64 -19.05 14.46 17.75
N GLY A 65 -18.55 13.29 18.13
CA GLY A 65 -19.08 12.00 17.65
C GLY A 65 -18.53 11.54 16.30
N VAL A 66 -17.68 12.32 15.61
CA VAL A 66 -17.01 11.88 14.37
C VAL A 66 -16.32 10.54 14.58
N LEU A 67 -16.68 9.56 13.76
CA LEU A 67 -16.11 8.22 13.78
C LEU A 67 -14.67 8.25 13.29
N VAL A 68 -13.83 7.44 13.93
CA VAL A 68 -12.52 7.07 13.44
C VAL A 68 -12.64 5.65 12.90
N ILE A 69 -12.20 5.47 11.66
CA ILE A 69 -12.20 4.18 10.98
C ILE A 69 -10.76 3.68 10.93
N ALA A 70 -10.55 2.39 11.22
CA ALA A 70 -9.27 1.73 11.01
C ALA A 70 -8.88 1.89 9.54
N GLY A 71 -7.66 2.34 9.30
CA GLY A 71 -7.15 2.54 7.95
C GLY A 71 -6.87 1.23 7.23
N GLY A 72 -5.83 1.25 6.42
CA GLY A 72 -5.30 0.07 5.75
C GLY A 72 -3.86 0.33 5.33
N MET A 73 -3.17 -0.73 4.90
CA MET A 73 -1.93 -0.57 4.15
C MET A 73 -2.19 0.32 2.92
N ASP A 74 -1.26 1.22 2.61
CA ASP A 74 -1.35 2.16 1.49
C ASP A 74 -1.65 1.47 0.15
N GLN A 75 -0.99 0.35 -0.14
CA GLN A 75 -1.21 -0.45 -1.35
C GLN A 75 -2.62 -1.05 -1.39
N GLY A 76 -3.13 -1.53 -0.24
CA GLY A 76 -4.49 -2.05 -0.13
C GLY A 76 -5.55 -0.95 -0.29
N ALA A 77 -5.32 0.23 0.31
CA ALA A 77 -6.19 1.39 0.16
C ALA A 77 -6.17 1.93 -1.28
N GLY A 78 -5.00 1.93 -1.93
CA GLY A 78 -4.84 2.29 -3.34
C GLY A 78 -5.61 1.36 -4.27
N ALA A 79 -5.51 0.05 -4.04
CA ALA A 79 -6.27 -0.97 -4.77
C ALA A 79 -7.79 -0.73 -4.63
N VAL A 80 -8.28 -0.43 -3.42
CA VAL A 80 -9.69 -0.04 -3.20
C VAL A 80 -10.05 1.21 -4.00
N GLY A 81 -9.19 2.24 -4.01
CA GLY A 81 -9.44 3.50 -4.71
C GLY A 81 -9.63 3.35 -6.23
N VAL A 82 -9.00 2.35 -6.84
CA VAL A 82 -9.13 2.06 -8.29
C VAL A 82 -10.12 0.94 -8.60
N GLY A 83 -10.85 0.43 -7.60
CA GLY A 83 -11.84 -0.63 -7.76
C GLY A 83 -11.28 -2.05 -7.83
N ASN A 84 -9.98 -2.23 -7.56
CA ASN A 84 -9.35 -3.54 -7.40
C ASN A 84 -9.70 -4.10 -6.01
N VAL A 85 -10.90 -4.68 -5.88
CA VAL A 85 -11.46 -5.14 -4.59
C VAL A 85 -12.05 -6.56 -4.63
N VAL A 86 -11.91 -7.25 -5.76
CA VAL A 86 -12.37 -8.63 -5.95
C VAL A 86 -11.33 -9.44 -6.71
N PRO A 87 -11.28 -10.76 -6.51
CA PRO A 87 -10.32 -11.63 -7.19
C PRO A 87 -10.32 -11.47 -8.71
N GLY A 88 -9.14 -11.58 -9.32
CA GLY A 88 -8.96 -11.49 -10.78
C GLY A 88 -8.75 -10.07 -11.31
N LEU A 89 -8.75 -9.07 -10.43
CA LEU A 89 -8.36 -7.71 -10.75
C LEU A 89 -6.89 -7.44 -10.40
N LEU A 90 -6.27 -6.60 -11.23
CA LEU A 90 -4.90 -6.14 -11.06
C LEU A 90 -4.86 -4.64 -11.24
N SER A 91 -4.15 -3.98 -10.34
CA SER A 91 -3.72 -2.59 -10.51
C SER A 91 -2.20 -2.52 -10.43
N GLU A 92 -1.63 -1.54 -11.10
CA GLU A 92 -0.20 -1.31 -11.12
C GLU A 92 0.03 0.19 -10.94
N SER A 93 1.04 0.53 -10.13
CA SER A 93 1.47 1.89 -9.90
C SER A 93 2.96 2.01 -10.16
N THR A 94 3.31 2.74 -11.21
CA THR A 94 4.69 3.08 -11.55
C THR A 94 5.00 4.47 -11.01
N GLY A 95 5.52 4.50 -9.79
CA GLY A 95 6.14 5.69 -9.20
C GLY A 95 7.68 5.62 -9.33
N GLY A 96 8.41 6.13 -8.33
CA GLY A 96 9.85 5.90 -8.25
C GLY A 96 10.19 4.41 -8.22
N ALA A 97 9.43 3.64 -7.45
CA ALA A 97 9.34 2.18 -7.46
C ALA A 97 8.07 1.74 -8.22
N LEU A 98 8.06 0.49 -8.66
CA LEU A 98 6.89 -0.14 -9.26
C LEU A 98 6.22 -1.05 -8.24
N THR A 99 4.91 -1.00 -8.15
CA THR A 99 4.11 -1.90 -7.29
C THR A 99 2.95 -2.45 -8.09
N VAL A 100 2.71 -3.75 -7.98
CA VAL A 100 1.53 -4.39 -8.56
C VAL A 100 0.66 -4.87 -7.40
N GLN A 101 -0.65 -4.69 -7.49
CA GLN A 101 -1.62 -5.20 -6.54
C GLN A 101 -2.54 -6.16 -7.29
N ALA A 102 -2.55 -7.43 -6.90
CA ALA A 102 -3.52 -8.40 -7.41
C ALA A 102 -4.40 -8.92 -6.27
N SER A 103 -5.71 -8.71 -6.39
CA SER A 103 -6.69 -9.21 -5.44
C SER A 103 -6.87 -10.71 -5.61
N ILE A 104 -6.86 -11.44 -4.49
CA ILE A 104 -7.05 -12.89 -4.44
C ILE A 104 -7.93 -13.28 -3.24
N ASP A 105 -8.58 -14.43 -3.31
CA ASP A 105 -9.47 -14.94 -2.25
C ASP A 105 -8.77 -15.85 -1.23
N HIS A 106 -7.56 -16.33 -1.53
CA HIS A 106 -6.76 -17.17 -0.63
C HIS A 106 -5.25 -16.91 -0.78
N PRO A 107 -4.45 -16.98 0.31
CA PRO A 107 -3.05 -16.58 0.30
C PRO A 107 -2.06 -17.65 -0.23
N GLY A 108 -2.56 -18.76 -0.78
CA GLY A 108 -1.74 -19.94 -1.13
C GLY A 108 -1.53 -20.19 -2.63
N GLY A 109 -1.72 -19.18 -3.48
CA GLY A 109 -1.73 -19.35 -4.94
C GLY A 109 -0.35 -19.34 -5.62
N ASP A 110 0.73 -18.96 -4.95
CA ASP A 110 2.11 -18.95 -5.47
C ASP A 110 2.90 -20.17 -4.95
N PRO A 111 3.11 -21.22 -5.77
CA PRO A 111 3.85 -22.42 -5.36
C PRO A 111 5.31 -22.15 -5.00
N SER A 112 5.88 -21.03 -5.46
CA SER A 112 7.25 -20.65 -5.13
C SER A 112 7.38 -19.97 -3.77
N GLY A 113 6.27 -19.42 -3.24
CA GLY A 113 6.24 -18.67 -1.99
C GLY A 113 7.09 -17.40 -1.99
N GLN A 114 7.46 -16.88 -3.16
CA GLN A 114 8.33 -15.70 -3.29
C GLN A 114 7.53 -14.40 -3.37
N THR A 115 6.26 -14.46 -3.76
CA THR A 115 5.40 -13.29 -3.87
C THR A 115 4.81 -12.95 -2.49
N PRO A 116 5.08 -11.76 -1.94
CA PRO A 116 4.50 -11.36 -0.66
C PRO A 116 2.97 -11.27 -0.74
N VAL A 117 2.31 -11.75 0.32
CA VAL A 117 0.86 -11.75 0.46
C VAL A 117 0.48 -10.98 1.71
N TYR A 118 -0.52 -10.10 1.59
CA TYR A 118 -1.03 -9.28 2.68
C TYR A 118 -2.55 -9.40 2.79
N VAL A 119 -3.11 -9.03 3.94
CA VAL A 119 -4.55 -8.81 4.05
C VAL A 119 -4.94 -7.59 3.20
N HIS A 120 -5.98 -7.74 2.38
CA HIS A 120 -6.50 -6.64 1.57
C HIS A 120 -7.28 -5.65 2.45
N SER A 121 -7.33 -4.38 2.06
CA SER A 121 -8.25 -3.41 2.70
C SER A 121 -9.73 -3.61 2.32
N ALA A 122 -10.03 -4.63 1.51
CA ALA A 122 -11.37 -5.02 1.11
C ALA A 122 -11.77 -6.26 1.92
N PRO A 123 -13.03 -6.40 2.35
CA PRO A 123 -13.46 -7.52 3.17
C PRO A 123 -13.15 -8.88 2.55
N ASN A 124 -12.70 -9.83 3.37
CA ASN A 124 -12.51 -11.24 3.02
C ASN A 124 -11.63 -11.47 1.77
N THR A 125 -10.63 -10.61 1.56
CA THR A 125 -9.76 -10.63 0.37
C THR A 125 -8.31 -10.50 0.82
N TYR A 126 -7.40 -11.05 0.03
CA TYR A 126 -5.95 -10.93 0.18
C TYR A 126 -5.35 -10.18 -1.01
N LEU A 127 -4.11 -9.75 -0.84
CA LEU A 127 -3.42 -8.95 -1.83
C LEU A 127 -2.02 -9.53 -2.08
N TYR A 128 -1.78 -10.00 -3.31
CA TYR A 128 -0.40 -10.09 -3.79
C TYR A 128 0.11 -8.69 -4.07
N CYS A 129 1.24 -8.34 -3.46
CA CYS A 129 1.85 -7.03 -3.68
C CYS A 129 3.36 -7.14 -3.92
N PRO A 130 3.80 -7.66 -5.08
CA PRO A 130 5.20 -7.61 -5.46
C PRO A 130 5.64 -6.17 -5.73
N VAL A 131 6.87 -5.87 -5.32
CA VAL A 131 7.48 -4.55 -5.43
C VAL A 131 8.75 -4.64 -6.27
N GLY A 132 8.80 -3.87 -7.35
CA GLY A 132 10.03 -3.56 -8.06
C GLY A 132 10.70 -2.36 -7.40
N PRO A 133 11.94 -2.48 -6.87
CA PRO A 133 12.61 -1.38 -6.16
C PRO A 133 12.87 -0.17 -7.06
N THR A 134 12.77 -0.35 -8.38
CA THR A 134 12.87 0.68 -9.39
C THR A 134 11.68 0.59 -10.33
N GLY A 135 11.18 1.75 -10.76
CA GLY A 135 10.22 1.90 -11.86
C GLY A 135 10.56 3.17 -12.62
N GLY A 136 9.78 4.22 -12.39
CA GLY A 136 10.03 5.56 -12.93
C GLY A 136 11.36 6.17 -12.51
N MET A 137 11.96 5.77 -11.38
CA MET A 137 13.30 6.26 -10.98
C MET A 137 14.40 5.79 -11.95
N ALA A 138 14.27 4.58 -12.53
CA ALA A 138 15.22 4.13 -13.55
C ALA A 138 15.11 4.98 -14.82
N LEU A 139 13.88 5.35 -15.22
CA LEU A 139 13.65 6.24 -16.36
C LEU A 139 14.13 7.67 -16.08
N THR A 140 13.93 8.15 -14.84
CA THR A 140 14.46 9.45 -14.39
C THR A 140 15.97 9.47 -14.47
N TRP A 141 16.64 8.44 -13.93
CA TRP A 141 18.09 8.30 -14.00
C TRP A 141 18.59 8.28 -15.45
N PHE A 142 17.93 7.51 -16.32
CA PHE A 142 18.30 7.43 -17.73
C PHE A 142 18.19 8.79 -18.43
N ARG A 143 17.07 9.49 -18.24
CA ARG A 143 16.85 10.85 -18.77
C ARG A 143 17.96 11.79 -18.32
N ASP A 144 18.33 11.76 -17.05
CA ASP A 144 19.32 12.70 -16.49
C ASP A 144 20.75 12.42 -17.00
N HIS A 145 21.07 11.16 -17.32
CA HIS A 145 22.42 10.76 -17.76
C HIS A 145 22.60 10.69 -19.27
N PHE A 146 21.52 10.45 -20.04
CA PHE A 146 21.59 10.22 -21.48
C PHE A 146 20.59 11.04 -22.30
N GLY A 147 19.59 11.66 -21.66
CA GLY A 147 18.50 12.38 -22.32
C GLY A 147 18.71 13.90 -22.41
N GLN A 148 19.96 14.39 -22.43
CA GLN A 148 20.23 15.84 -22.43
C GLN A 148 19.68 16.54 -23.67
N SER A 149 19.68 15.86 -24.83
CA SER A 149 19.03 16.33 -26.06
C SER A 149 17.53 16.53 -25.84
N GLU A 150 16.87 15.53 -25.27
CA GLU A 150 15.42 15.52 -25.04
C GLU A 150 15.02 16.53 -23.96
N LEU A 151 15.83 16.72 -22.93
CA LEU A 151 15.67 17.79 -21.94
C LEU A 151 15.72 19.18 -22.58
N ALA A 152 16.75 19.47 -23.38
CA ALA A 152 16.89 20.76 -24.07
C ALA A 152 15.74 21.01 -25.05
N ARG A 153 15.29 19.97 -25.76
CA ARG A 153 14.12 20.06 -26.67
C ARG A 153 12.82 20.29 -25.92
N ALA A 154 12.62 19.63 -24.78
CA ALA A 154 11.45 19.84 -23.93
C ALA A 154 11.38 21.28 -23.42
N GLU A 155 12.52 21.83 -22.95
CA GLU A 155 12.64 23.23 -22.54
C GLU A 155 12.34 24.20 -23.70
N ALA A 156 12.95 23.98 -24.86
CA ALA A 156 12.74 24.80 -26.06
C ALA A 156 11.29 24.76 -26.56
N SER A 157 10.56 23.69 -26.28
CA SER A 157 9.15 23.53 -26.63
C SER A 157 8.19 24.32 -25.73
N GLY A 158 8.69 24.94 -24.65
CA GLY A 158 7.85 25.65 -23.68
C GLY A 158 6.88 24.73 -22.93
N GLY A 159 7.21 23.44 -22.80
CA GLY A 159 6.36 22.44 -22.14
C GLY A 159 5.32 21.78 -23.06
N ALA A 160 5.40 21.96 -24.38
CA ALA A 160 4.53 21.26 -25.32
C ALA A 160 4.77 19.74 -25.37
N ALA A 161 5.97 19.29 -25.01
CA ALA A 161 6.29 17.89 -24.76
C ALA A 161 7.29 17.77 -23.60
N SER A 162 7.13 16.75 -22.77
CA SER A 162 8.10 16.40 -21.73
C SER A 162 9.29 15.63 -22.31
N ALA A 163 10.44 15.69 -21.63
CA ALA A 163 11.60 14.90 -22.01
C ALA A 163 11.31 13.38 -21.99
N TYR A 164 10.39 12.94 -21.12
CA TYR A 164 9.95 11.55 -21.07
C TYR A 164 9.19 11.13 -22.33
N GLU A 165 8.24 11.96 -22.81
CA GLU A 165 7.51 11.68 -24.05
C GLU A 165 8.44 11.60 -25.26
N LEU A 166 9.43 12.50 -25.33
CA LEU A 166 10.44 12.47 -26.39
C LEU A 166 11.29 11.20 -26.34
N LEU A 167 11.74 10.79 -25.15
CA LEU A 167 12.51 9.55 -24.97
C LEU A 167 11.68 8.31 -25.30
N THR A 168 10.42 8.25 -24.85
CA THR A 168 9.53 7.14 -25.17
C THR A 168 9.23 7.08 -26.67
N GLY A 169 9.09 8.23 -27.34
CA GLY A 169 8.90 8.29 -28.79
C GLY A 169 10.06 7.66 -29.58
N LEU A 170 11.31 7.82 -29.12
CA LEU A 170 12.47 7.20 -29.75
C LEU A 170 12.48 5.66 -29.66
N ALA A 171 11.78 5.10 -28.67
CA ALA A 171 11.66 3.65 -28.47
C ALA A 171 10.48 3.02 -29.24
N ALA A 172 9.63 3.84 -29.87
CA ALA A 172 8.48 3.38 -30.63
C ALA A 172 8.81 2.98 -32.08
N ASP A 173 10.00 3.36 -32.57
CA ASP A 173 10.54 3.04 -33.90
C ASP A 173 11.40 1.76 -33.88
#